data_AF-A0A3P3F0S6-F1
#
_entry.id   AF-A0A3P3F0S6-F1
#
_cell.length_a   1.000
_cell.length_b   1.000
_cell.length_c   1.000
_cell.angle_alpha   90.00
_cell.angle_beta   90.00
_cell.angle_gamma   90.00
#
_symmetry.space_group_name_H-M   'P 1'
#
loop_
_entity.id
_entity.type
_entity.pdbx_description
1 polymer ?
#
loop_
_entity_poly.entity_id
_entity_poly.type
_entity_poly.pdbx_seq_one_letter_code
_entity_poly.pdbx_strand_id
1 'polypeptide(L)'
;MIRIALIHALSHSVAPINAAFERDWPEAVRMNLLDDSLSADLARGGKGLDAAMHERFQRLAQYAVDTGAQGILFTCSAFGPCIEAVARRHAGIPVLKPNEAMVAETAQGQQGRLGLIATFAATLASMPPEFPPGIALEAALAEGALDALNAGDTQRHDALIAAQAVALRERGCTRIALAQFSMARARAACEAASGLPVLTTVDSAVRALRLRTDRAAR
;
A
#
# COMPACT_ATOMS: atom_id res chain seq x y z
N MET A 1 21.72 -3.13 -12.55
CA MET A 1 20.98 -2.91 -11.29
C MET A 1 19.53 -2.71 -11.63
N ILE A 2 18.61 -3.28 -10.85
CA ILE A 2 17.17 -3.16 -11.12
C ILE A 2 16.68 -1.80 -10.63
N ARG A 3 16.09 -0.97 -11.51
CA ARG A 3 15.46 0.31 -11.11
C ARG A 3 13.97 0.13 -10.89
N ILE A 4 13.47 0.59 -9.74
CA ILE A 4 12.03 0.56 -9.40
C ILE A 4 11.52 1.98 -9.22
N ALA A 5 10.48 2.33 -9.96
CA ALA A 5 9.77 3.59 -9.78
C ALA A 5 8.70 3.44 -8.70
N LEU A 6 8.68 4.40 -7.78
CA LEU A 6 7.75 4.52 -6.67
C LEU A 6 6.95 5.80 -6.90
N ILE A 7 5.70 5.68 -7.33
CA ILE A 7 4.85 6.81 -7.70
C ILE A 7 3.87 7.09 -6.56
N HIS A 8 3.98 8.28 -5.99
CA HIS A 8 3.30 8.70 -4.78
C HIS A 8 2.31 9.83 -5.03
N ALA A 9 1.16 9.75 -4.36
CA ALA A 9 0.22 10.84 -4.24
C ALA A 9 0.31 11.56 -2.88
N LEU A 10 0.96 10.93 -1.89
CA LEU A 10 1.07 11.43 -0.51
C LEU A 10 2.52 11.31 -0.04
N SER A 11 3.03 12.32 0.66
CA SER A 11 4.39 12.31 1.22
C SER A 11 4.58 11.20 2.27
N HIS A 12 3.53 10.87 3.02
CA HIS A 12 3.54 9.87 4.08
C HIS A 12 3.86 8.44 3.61
N SER A 13 3.78 8.15 2.30
CA SER A 13 4.18 6.84 1.76
C SER A 13 5.66 6.72 1.42
N VAL A 14 6.38 7.84 1.26
CA VAL A 14 7.76 7.87 0.76
C VAL A 14 8.74 7.23 1.74
N ALA A 15 8.75 7.68 3.00
CA ALA A 15 9.66 7.16 4.01
C ALA A 15 9.43 5.65 4.30
N PRO A 16 8.18 5.18 4.53
CA PRO A 16 7.93 3.75 4.77
C PRO A 16 8.42 2.83 3.66
N ILE A 17 8.14 3.14 2.39
CA ILE A 17 8.56 2.27 1.28
C ILE A 17 10.09 2.30 1.12
N ASN A 18 10.73 3.46 1.26
CA ASN A 18 12.18 3.57 1.16
C ASN A 18 12.89 2.74 2.23
N ALA A 19 12.37 2.76 3.46
CA ALA A 19 12.90 1.95 4.56
C ALA A 19 12.74 0.45 4.32
N ALA A 20 11.60 0.01 3.75
CA ALA A 20 11.39 -1.39 3.42
C ALA A 20 12.32 -1.87 2.29
N PHE A 21 12.52 -1.05 1.24
CA PHE A 21 13.51 -1.36 0.20
C PHE A 21 14.93 -1.44 0.76
N GLU A 22 15.33 -0.51 1.63
CA GLU A 22 16.66 -0.55 2.26
C GLU A 22 16.90 -1.85 3.04
N ARG A 23 15.87 -2.29 3.77
CA ARG A 23 15.94 -3.49 4.61
C ARG A 23 15.89 -4.79 3.80
N ASP A 24 14.99 -4.87 2.81
CA ASP A 24 14.62 -6.14 2.17
C ASP A 24 15.16 -6.29 0.74
N TRP A 25 15.56 -5.19 0.09
CA TRP A 25 16.08 -5.19 -1.27
C TRP A 25 17.03 -4.00 -1.56
N PRO A 26 18.16 -3.91 -0.83
CA PRO A 26 19.07 -2.76 -0.91
C PRO A 26 19.75 -2.59 -2.28
N GLU A 27 19.81 -3.65 -3.10
CA GLU A 27 20.42 -3.61 -4.43
C GLU A 27 19.52 -2.94 -5.49
N ALA A 28 18.25 -2.70 -5.18
CA ALA A 28 17.33 -1.99 -6.08
C ALA A 28 17.57 -0.48 -6.06
N VAL A 29 17.68 0.10 -7.26
CA VAL A 29 17.74 1.56 -7.42
C VAL A 29 16.32 2.11 -7.34
N ARG A 30 16.01 2.78 -6.23
CA ARG A 30 14.72 3.46 -6.01
C ARG A 30 14.65 4.75 -6.80
N MET A 31 13.52 4.99 -7.47
CA MET A 31 13.18 6.27 -8.08
C MET A 31 11.85 6.75 -7.50
N ASN A 32 11.90 7.77 -6.64
CA ASN A 32 10.68 8.34 -6.05
C ASN A 32 10.13 9.45 -6.94
N LEU A 33 8.87 9.34 -7.33
CA LEU A 33 8.11 10.39 -8.00
C LEU A 33 6.92 10.74 -7.12
N LEU A 34 6.95 11.93 -6.52
CA LEU A 34 5.84 12.46 -5.74
C LEU A 34 5.13 13.53 -6.55
N ASP A 35 3.84 13.30 -6.77
CA ASP A 35 2.90 14.31 -7.24
C ASP A 35 1.85 14.48 -6.15
N ASP A 36 2.14 15.39 -5.22
CA ASP A 36 1.32 15.69 -4.04
C ASP A 36 -0.01 16.38 -4.37
N SER A 37 -0.21 16.78 -5.63
CA SER A 37 -1.48 17.32 -6.10
C SER A 37 -2.50 16.27 -6.54
N LEU A 38 -2.08 15.01 -6.79
CA LEU A 38 -2.97 13.94 -7.26
C LEU A 38 -4.21 13.75 -6.38
N SER A 39 -4.02 13.61 -5.07
CA SER A 39 -5.10 13.42 -4.12
C SER A 39 -6.00 14.65 -3.99
N ALA A 40 -5.42 15.85 -4.03
CA ALA A 40 -6.16 17.11 -3.96
C ALA A 40 -7.02 17.33 -5.22
N ASP A 41 -6.48 17.02 -6.39
CA ASP A 41 -7.19 17.17 -7.67
C ASP A 41 -8.33 16.16 -7.80
N LEU A 42 -8.14 14.91 -7.35
CA LEU A 42 -9.22 13.92 -7.27
C LEU A 42 -10.37 14.42 -6.37
N ALA A 43 -10.05 14.99 -5.21
CA ALA A 43 -11.05 15.53 -4.29
C ALA A 43 -11.77 16.75 -4.89
N ARG A 44 -11.06 17.64 -5.58
CA ARG A 44 -11.62 18.87 -6.18
C ARG A 44 -12.48 18.58 -7.42
N GLY A 45 -12.11 17.58 -8.22
CA GLY A 45 -12.74 17.31 -9.50
C GLY A 45 -14.20 16.89 -9.40
N GLY A 46 -14.62 16.27 -8.29
CA GLY A 46 -16.00 15.84 -8.01
C GLY A 46 -16.58 14.78 -8.96
N LYS A 47 -15.89 14.50 -10.08
CA LYS A 47 -16.28 13.58 -11.16
C LYS A 47 -15.58 12.22 -11.06
N GLY A 48 -14.79 11.99 -10.01
CA GLY A 48 -13.97 10.80 -9.85
C GLY A 48 -12.77 10.77 -10.80
N LEU A 49 -12.39 9.56 -11.22
CA LEU A 49 -11.25 9.32 -12.12
C LEU A 49 -11.66 9.55 -13.57
N ASP A 50 -11.53 10.78 -14.05
CA ASP A 50 -11.85 11.16 -15.43
C ASP A 50 -10.72 10.84 -16.44
N ALA A 51 -10.96 11.11 -17.72
CA ALA A 51 -10.00 10.86 -18.80
C ALA A 51 -8.66 11.59 -18.58
N ALA A 52 -8.70 12.80 -18.00
CA ALA A 52 -7.49 13.58 -17.72
C ALA A 52 -6.66 12.93 -16.61
N MET A 53 -7.29 12.41 -15.55
CA MET A 53 -6.59 11.66 -14.51
C MET A 53 -5.98 10.37 -15.05
N HIS A 54 -6.71 9.64 -15.90
CA HIS A 54 -6.18 8.46 -16.58
C HIS A 54 -4.95 8.80 -17.44
N GLU A 55 -5.01 9.88 -18.23
CA GLU A 55 -3.88 10.32 -19.05
C GLU A 55 -2.67 10.73 -18.20
N ARG A 56 -2.89 11.45 -17.09
CA ARG A 56 -1.83 11.83 -16.15
C ARG A 56 -1.09 10.63 -15.61
N PHE A 57 -1.79 9.57 -15.20
CA PHE A 57 -1.18 8.32 -14.75
C PHE A 57 -0.34 7.64 -15.83
N GLN A 58 -0.80 7.65 -17.09
CA GLN A 58 -0.02 7.13 -18.21
C GLN A 58 1.25 7.94 -18.45
N ARG A 59 1.19 9.28 -18.34
CA ARG A 59 2.36 10.15 -18.49
C ARG A 59 3.38 9.94 -17.37
N LEU A 60 2.93 9.83 -16.12
CA LEU A 60 3.80 9.56 -14.97
C LEU A 60 4.50 8.19 -15.11
N ALA A 61 3.77 7.17 -15.54
CA ALA A 61 4.31 5.84 -15.75
C ALA A 61 5.27 5.79 -16.96
N GLN A 62 4.92 6.44 -18.07
CA GLN A 62 5.79 6.54 -19.24
C GLN A 62 7.09 7.25 -18.89
N TYR A 63 7.03 8.37 -18.16
CA TYR A 63 8.21 9.06 -17.66
C TYR A 63 9.11 8.12 -16.84
N ALA A 64 8.53 7.36 -15.90
CA ALA A 64 9.29 6.35 -15.15
C ALA A 64 9.93 5.29 -16.06
N VAL A 65 9.20 4.76 -17.03
CA VAL A 65 9.71 3.78 -18.01
C VAL A 65 10.85 4.36 -18.85
N ASP A 66 10.73 5.60 -19.31
CA ASP A 66 11.74 6.29 -20.13
C ASP A 66 13.05 6.51 -19.37
N THR A 67 12.99 6.58 -18.04
CA THR A 67 14.20 6.59 -17.19
C THR A 67 14.79 5.20 -16.94
N GLY A 68 14.26 4.14 -17.55
CA GLY A 68 14.75 2.77 -17.41
C GLY A 68 14.21 2.04 -16.17
N ALA A 69 13.03 2.42 -15.65
CA ALA A 69 12.38 1.64 -14.60
C ALA A 69 11.98 0.25 -15.13
N GLN A 70 12.29 -0.79 -14.37
CA GLN A 70 12.01 -2.19 -14.67
C GLN A 70 10.84 -2.74 -13.83
N GLY A 71 10.25 -1.88 -12.99
CA GLY A 71 9.03 -2.13 -12.24
C GLY A 71 8.49 -0.80 -11.68
N ILE A 72 7.17 -0.73 -11.51
CA ILE A 72 6.47 0.45 -10.99
C ILE A 72 5.59 0.02 -9.81
N LEU A 73 5.66 0.75 -8.71
CA LEU A 73 4.73 0.64 -7.59
C LEU A 73 4.04 1.97 -7.37
N PHE A 74 2.71 1.95 -7.43
CA PHE A 74 1.90 3.06 -6.94
C PHE A 74 1.62 2.88 -5.46
N THR A 75 1.62 3.97 -4.70
CA THR A 75 1.49 3.93 -3.24
C THR A 75 0.14 4.43 -2.70
N CYS A 76 -0.78 4.82 -3.59
CA CYS A 76 -2.12 5.32 -3.24
C CYS A 76 -3.23 4.50 -3.91
N SER A 77 -4.15 3.95 -3.12
CA SER A 77 -5.20 3.03 -3.59
C SER A 77 -6.39 3.73 -4.25
N ALA A 78 -6.51 5.06 -4.10
CA ALA A 78 -7.60 5.85 -4.65
C ALA A 78 -7.64 5.88 -6.19
N PHE A 79 -6.58 5.40 -6.86
CA PHE A 79 -6.39 5.48 -8.31
C PHE A 79 -6.39 4.12 -9.01
N GLY A 80 -7.00 3.09 -8.39
CA GLY A 80 -7.00 1.70 -8.88
C GLY A 80 -7.24 1.55 -10.40
N PRO A 81 -8.36 2.07 -10.94
CA PRO A 81 -8.63 2.01 -12.38
C PRO A 81 -7.56 2.65 -13.28
N CYS A 82 -6.95 3.76 -12.84
CA CYS A 82 -5.85 4.39 -13.57
C CYS A 82 -4.60 3.50 -13.55
N ILE A 83 -4.27 2.93 -12.39
CA ILE A 83 -3.12 2.03 -12.22
C ILE A 83 -3.28 0.76 -13.07
N GLU A 84 -4.48 0.18 -13.12
CA GLU A 84 -4.77 -0.98 -13.95
C GLU A 84 -4.64 -0.67 -15.44
N ALA A 85 -5.01 0.54 -15.87
CA ALA A 85 -4.79 0.99 -17.24
C ALA A 85 -3.28 1.14 -17.55
N VAL A 86 -2.48 1.61 -16.60
CA VAL A 86 -1.01 1.67 -16.73
C VAL A 86 -0.44 0.25 -16.85
N ALA A 87 -0.87 -0.67 -15.98
CA ALA A 87 -0.41 -2.06 -16.00
C ALA A 87 -0.70 -2.76 -17.34
N ARG A 88 -1.89 -2.53 -17.93
CA ARG A 88 -2.23 -3.04 -19.27
C ARG A 88 -1.33 -2.46 -20.36
N ARG A 89 -1.01 -1.17 -20.30
CA ARG A 89 -0.15 -0.50 -21.29
C ARG A 89 1.31 -0.98 -21.19
N HIS A 90 1.82 -1.15 -19.98
CA HIS A 90 3.21 -1.50 -19.71
C HIS A 90 3.37 -2.97 -19.31
N ALA A 91 2.68 -3.88 -20.00
CA ALA A 91 2.62 -5.31 -19.65
C ALA A 91 3.99 -6.03 -19.63
N GLY A 92 5.03 -5.43 -20.20
CA GLY A 92 6.41 -5.96 -20.17
C GLY A 92 7.16 -5.75 -18.86
N ILE A 93 6.65 -4.92 -17.92
CA ILE A 93 7.24 -4.74 -16.59
C ILE A 93 6.18 -4.88 -15.49
N PRO A 94 6.55 -5.30 -14.27
CA PRO A 94 5.60 -5.34 -13.16
C PRO A 94 5.12 -3.94 -12.80
N VAL A 95 3.81 -3.70 -12.89
CA VAL A 95 3.14 -2.49 -12.39
C VAL A 95 2.18 -2.92 -11.29
N LEU A 96 2.38 -2.40 -10.08
CA LEU A 96 1.61 -2.80 -8.91
C LEU A 96 0.76 -1.65 -8.33
N LYS A 97 -0.46 -2.00 -7.96
CA LYS A 97 -1.28 -1.28 -6.97
C LYS A 97 -0.65 -1.40 -5.57
N PRO A 98 -0.95 -0.47 -4.65
CA PRO A 98 -0.35 -0.50 -3.31
C PRO A 98 -0.74 -1.73 -2.48
N ASN A 99 -1.96 -2.23 -2.65
CA ASN A 99 -2.55 -3.23 -1.76
C ASN A 99 -2.65 -4.63 -2.36
N GLU A 100 -2.52 -4.77 -3.69
CA GLU A 100 -2.75 -6.07 -4.36
C GLU A 100 -1.84 -7.19 -3.82
N ALA A 101 -0.60 -6.85 -3.46
CA ALA A 101 0.38 -7.82 -2.98
C ALA A 101 0.01 -8.36 -1.59
N MET A 102 -0.39 -7.46 -0.68
CA MET A 102 -0.84 -7.83 0.66
C MET A 102 -2.13 -8.65 0.59
N VAL A 103 -3.06 -8.25 -0.27
CA VAL A 103 -4.31 -9.00 -0.49
C VAL A 103 -4.01 -10.42 -1.00
N ALA A 104 -3.14 -10.56 -2.01
CA ALA A 104 -2.73 -11.87 -2.52
C ALA A 104 -2.02 -12.73 -1.44
N GLU A 105 -1.19 -12.12 -0.59
CA GLU A 105 -0.49 -12.81 0.50
C GLU A 105 -1.46 -13.36 1.55
N THR A 106 -2.55 -12.63 1.85
CA THR A 106 -3.56 -13.08 2.82
C THR A 106 -4.28 -14.36 2.37
N ALA A 107 -4.38 -14.59 1.06
CA ALA A 107 -4.98 -15.78 0.47
C ALA A 107 -4.06 -17.02 0.53
N GLN A 108 -2.75 -16.81 0.63
CA GLN A 108 -1.74 -17.88 0.70
C GLN A 108 -1.35 -18.25 2.13
N GLY A 109 -1.64 -17.37 3.10
CA GLY A 109 -1.22 -17.52 4.49
C GLY A 109 -2.15 -18.38 5.37
N GLN A 110 -1.91 -18.32 6.68
CA GLN A 110 -2.64 -19.05 7.73
C GLN A 110 -4.16 -18.83 7.66
N GLN A 111 -4.94 -19.90 7.82
CA GLN A 111 -6.40 -19.78 7.86
C GLN A 111 -6.87 -19.05 9.14
N GLY A 112 -8.04 -18.42 9.07
CA GLY A 112 -8.64 -17.72 10.20
C GLY A 112 -9.07 -16.29 9.89
N ARG A 113 -9.71 -15.65 10.88
CA ARG A 113 -10.24 -14.29 10.76
C ARG A 113 -9.09 -13.29 10.65
N LEU A 114 -9.12 -12.48 9.59
CA LEU A 114 -8.14 -11.44 9.30
C LEU A 114 -8.65 -10.10 9.80
N GLY A 115 -7.90 -9.48 10.70
CA GLY A 115 -8.15 -8.10 11.09
C GLY A 115 -7.62 -7.13 10.05
N LEU A 116 -8.44 -6.22 9.53
CA LEU A 116 -8.04 -5.19 8.57
C LEU A 116 -8.10 -3.82 9.26
N ILE A 117 -6.94 -3.20 9.49
CA ILE A 117 -6.85 -1.89 10.14
C ILE A 117 -6.59 -0.82 9.08
N ALA A 118 -7.34 0.28 9.16
CA ALA A 118 -7.05 1.51 8.44
C ALA A 118 -7.15 2.72 9.38
N THR A 119 -6.58 3.85 8.98
CA THR A 119 -6.70 5.16 9.61
C THR A 119 -7.63 6.10 8.84
N PHE A 120 -8.09 5.68 7.65
CA PHE A 120 -9.04 6.40 6.82
C PHE A 120 -10.26 5.53 6.49
N ALA A 121 -11.45 6.00 6.86
CA ALA A 121 -12.68 5.22 6.76
C ALA A 121 -13.00 4.75 5.32
N ALA A 122 -12.72 5.58 4.30
CA ALA A 122 -12.99 5.20 2.91
C ALA A 122 -12.17 3.97 2.47
N THR A 123 -10.99 3.74 3.05
CA THR A 123 -10.18 2.54 2.80
C THR A 123 -10.90 1.26 3.25
N LEU A 124 -11.64 1.32 4.37
CA LEU A 124 -12.43 0.19 4.87
C LEU A 124 -13.69 -0.07 4.03
N ALA A 125 -14.13 0.91 3.22
CA ALA A 125 -15.21 0.70 2.27
C ALA A 125 -14.70 0.13 0.94
N SER A 126 -13.57 0.61 0.44
CA SER A 126 -13.06 0.27 -0.89
C SER A 126 -12.19 -0.98 -0.95
N MET A 127 -11.46 -1.30 0.12
CA MET A 127 -10.49 -2.42 0.10
C MET A 127 -11.11 -3.82 0.30
N PRO A 128 -12.13 -4.04 1.17
CA PRO A 128 -12.67 -5.38 1.39
C PRO A 128 -13.13 -6.11 0.12
N PRO A 129 -13.76 -5.46 -0.88
CA PRO A 129 -14.10 -6.10 -2.15
C PRO A 129 -12.91 -6.62 -2.97
N GLU A 130 -11.68 -6.17 -2.70
CA GLU A 130 -10.49 -6.66 -3.40
C GLU A 130 -10.00 -8.01 -2.84
N PHE A 131 -10.44 -8.41 -1.64
CA PHE A 131 -10.07 -9.70 -1.07
C PHE A 131 -10.80 -10.87 -1.74
N PRO A 132 -10.13 -12.03 -1.90
CA PRO A 132 -10.78 -13.22 -2.43
C PRO A 132 -12.00 -13.64 -1.59
N PRO A 133 -13.01 -14.27 -2.23
CA PRO A 133 -14.15 -14.80 -1.50
C PRO A 133 -13.70 -15.82 -0.45
N GLY A 134 -14.33 -15.78 0.73
CA GLY A 134 -14.05 -16.70 1.84
C GLY A 134 -13.03 -16.19 2.87
N ILE A 135 -12.37 -15.05 2.65
CA ILE A 135 -11.58 -14.41 3.70
C ILE A 135 -12.54 -13.77 4.72
N ALA A 136 -12.53 -14.29 5.95
CA ALA A 136 -13.28 -13.71 7.06
C ALA A 136 -12.59 -12.41 7.54
N LEU A 137 -13.02 -11.27 7.02
CA LEU A 137 -12.49 -9.95 7.36
C LEU A 137 -13.20 -9.36 8.59
N GLU A 138 -12.41 -8.78 9.48
CA GLU A 138 -12.88 -7.95 10.59
C GLU A 138 -12.21 -6.57 10.47
N ALA A 139 -12.98 -5.56 10.06
CA ALA A 139 -12.45 -4.22 9.85
C ALA A 139 -12.35 -3.43 11.16
N ALA A 140 -11.32 -2.60 11.28
CA ALA A 140 -11.15 -1.67 12.40
C ALA A 140 -10.59 -0.33 11.92
N LEU A 141 -11.22 0.76 12.35
CA LEU A 141 -10.71 2.11 12.13
C LEU A 141 -9.88 2.53 13.34
N ALA A 142 -8.61 2.88 13.12
CA ALA A 142 -7.77 3.57 14.08
C ALA A 142 -8.09 5.08 14.03
N GLU A 143 -9.21 5.45 14.66
CA GLU A 143 -9.73 6.81 14.66
C GLU A 143 -8.70 7.82 15.23
N GLY A 144 -8.56 8.96 14.57
CA GLY A 144 -7.59 10.01 14.93
C GLY A 144 -6.12 9.69 14.61
N ALA A 145 -5.79 8.48 14.14
CA ALA A 145 -4.42 8.13 13.82
C ALA A 145 -3.89 8.93 12.62
N LEU A 146 -4.70 9.11 11.58
CA LEU A 146 -4.31 9.91 10.41
C LEU A 146 -4.07 11.38 10.79
N ASP A 147 -4.90 11.95 11.65
CA ASP A 147 -4.73 13.33 12.13
C ASP A 147 -3.46 13.49 12.95
N ALA A 148 -3.16 12.53 13.83
CA ALA A 148 -1.92 12.50 14.58
C ALA A 148 -0.70 12.46 13.63
N LEU A 149 -0.75 11.64 12.59
CA LEU A 149 0.31 11.58 11.58
C LEU A 149 0.47 12.90 10.84
N ASN A 150 -0.64 13.54 10.43
CA ASN A 150 -0.62 14.84 9.77
C ASN A 150 -0.05 15.95 10.67
N ALA A 151 -0.25 15.85 11.99
CA ALA A 151 0.33 16.75 12.97
C ALA A 151 1.80 16.43 13.33
N GLY A 152 2.38 15.37 12.75
CA GLY A 152 3.73 14.91 13.07
C GLY A 152 3.85 14.08 14.34
N ASP A 153 2.74 13.79 15.03
CA ASP A 153 2.69 12.91 16.20
C ASP A 153 2.62 11.43 15.76
N THR A 154 3.77 10.97 15.30
CA THR A 154 3.92 9.61 14.81
C THR A 154 3.78 8.57 15.94
N GLN A 155 4.12 8.91 17.18
CA GLN A 155 3.99 8.00 18.32
C GLN A 155 2.51 7.70 18.60
N ARG A 156 1.66 8.73 18.63
CA ARG A 156 0.21 8.58 18.80
C ARG A 156 -0.42 7.83 17.64
N HIS A 157 -0.01 8.11 16.40
CA HIS A 157 -0.47 7.36 15.23
C HIS A 157 -0.26 5.85 15.41
N ASP A 158 0.93 5.41 15.80
CA ASP A 158 1.24 3.99 15.95
C ASP A 158 0.52 3.36 17.15
N ALA A 159 0.41 4.09 18.26
CA ALA A 159 -0.29 3.62 19.45
C ALA A 159 -1.77 3.34 19.16
N LEU A 160 -2.43 4.21 18.39
CA LEU A 160 -3.84 4.03 18.00
C LEU A 160 -4.03 2.80 17.10
N ILE A 161 -3.09 2.54 16.18
CA ILE A 161 -3.13 1.35 15.33
C ILE A 161 -2.88 0.08 16.15
N ALA A 162 -1.90 0.10 17.05
CA ALA A 162 -1.59 -1.04 17.92
C ALA A 162 -2.77 -1.38 18.85
N ALA A 163 -3.50 -0.38 19.37
CA ALA A 163 -4.72 -0.59 20.14
C ALA A 163 -5.79 -1.34 19.34
N GLN A 164 -5.95 -1.03 18.04
CA GLN A 164 -6.88 -1.77 17.18
C GLN A 164 -6.41 -3.21 16.93
N ALA A 165 -5.09 -3.46 16.82
CA ALA A 165 -4.57 -4.82 16.70
C ALA A 165 -4.90 -5.68 17.93
N VAL A 166 -4.82 -5.11 19.13
CA VAL A 166 -5.24 -5.77 20.38
C VAL A 166 -6.74 -6.06 20.37
N ALA A 167 -7.56 -5.07 20.03
CA ALA A 167 -9.02 -5.24 19.98
C ALA A 167 -9.45 -6.30 18.95
N LEU A 168 -8.77 -6.37 17.81
CA LEU A 168 -9.03 -7.37 16.77
C LEU A 168 -8.67 -8.79 17.22
N ARG A 169 -7.56 -8.95 17.95
CA ARG A 169 -7.21 -10.23 18.59
C ARG A 169 -8.30 -10.68 19.56
N GLU A 170 -8.79 -9.78 20.41
CA GLU A 170 -9.86 -10.08 21.36
C GLU A 170 -11.18 -10.49 20.67
N ARG A 171 -11.40 -9.99 19.44
CA ARG A 171 -12.50 -10.42 18.55
C ARG A 171 -12.20 -11.70 17.75
N GLY A 172 -11.11 -12.40 18.07
CA GLY A 172 -10.75 -13.70 17.49
C GLY A 172 -9.99 -13.64 16.16
N CYS A 173 -9.41 -12.50 15.79
CA CYS A 173 -8.51 -12.44 14.64
C CYS A 173 -7.21 -13.21 14.93
N THR A 174 -6.70 -13.92 13.91
CA THR A 174 -5.46 -14.71 14.01
C THR A 174 -4.27 -13.99 13.38
N ARG A 175 -4.53 -12.91 12.64
CA ARG A 175 -3.55 -12.12 11.90
C ARG A 175 -4.13 -10.74 11.58
N ILE A 176 -3.24 -9.79 11.34
CA ILE A 176 -3.60 -8.39 11.09
C ILE A 176 -3.03 -7.94 9.72
N ALA A 177 -3.78 -7.12 8.99
CA ALA A 177 -3.35 -6.42 7.79
C ALA A 177 -3.47 -4.90 8.00
N LEU A 178 -2.38 -4.18 7.77
CA LEU A 178 -2.34 -2.71 7.83
C LEU A 178 -2.53 -2.14 6.42
N ALA A 179 -3.69 -1.52 6.20
CA ALA A 179 -4.22 -1.21 4.87
C ALA A 179 -3.60 0.00 4.16
N GLN A 180 -2.65 0.72 4.78
CA GLN A 180 -2.06 1.93 4.22
C GLN A 180 -0.54 1.94 4.38
N PHE A 181 0.16 2.56 3.44
CA PHE A 181 1.62 2.62 3.45
C PHE A 181 2.18 3.33 4.68
N SER A 182 1.51 4.40 5.12
CA SER A 182 1.88 5.14 6.33
C SER A 182 1.84 4.30 7.61
N MET A 183 1.09 3.21 7.61
CA MET A 183 0.93 2.32 8.76
C MET A 183 2.07 1.31 8.90
N ALA A 184 2.93 1.13 7.89
CA ALA A 184 3.97 0.10 7.93
C ALA A 184 4.93 0.27 9.12
N ARG A 185 5.16 1.51 9.57
CA ARG A 185 5.95 1.81 10.76
C ARG A 185 5.35 1.27 12.07
N ALA A 186 4.02 1.14 12.14
CA ALA A 186 3.31 0.63 13.30
C ALA A 186 3.38 -0.91 13.41
N ARG A 187 3.96 -1.61 12.43
CA ARG A 187 4.02 -3.07 12.37
C ARG A 187 4.56 -3.68 13.66
N ALA A 188 5.77 -3.26 14.07
CA ALA A 188 6.42 -3.84 15.26
C ALA A 188 5.62 -3.57 16.55
N ALA A 189 5.01 -2.39 16.68
CA ALA A 189 4.15 -2.06 17.81
C ALA A 189 2.88 -2.94 17.83
N CYS A 190 2.29 -3.21 16.67
CA CYS A 190 1.13 -4.10 16.54
C CYS A 190 1.49 -5.55 16.87
N GLU A 191 2.62 -6.06 16.36
CA GLU A 191 3.11 -7.41 16.65
C GLU A 191 3.39 -7.56 18.15
N ALA A 192 4.06 -6.59 18.78
CA ALA A 192 4.36 -6.61 20.21
C ALA A 192 3.11 -6.54 21.10
N ALA A 193 2.13 -5.70 20.75
CA ALA A 193 0.92 -5.51 21.56
C ALA A 193 -0.09 -6.66 21.41
N SER A 194 -0.28 -7.15 20.18
CA SER A 194 -1.26 -8.20 19.89
C SER A 194 -0.66 -9.61 20.04
N GLY A 195 0.63 -9.81 19.77
CA GLY A 195 1.21 -11.14 19.61
C GLY A 195 0.80 -11.85 18.31
N LEU A 196 0.12 -11.15 17.39
CA LEU A 196 -0.31 -11.68 16.11
C LEU A 196 0.67 -11.32 14.98
N PRO A 197 0.79 -12.15 13.93
CA PRO A 197 1.51 -11.76 12.72
C PRO A 197 0.82 -10.58 12.03
N VAL A 198 1.63 -9.61 11.59
CA VAL A 198 1.15 -8.39 10.94
C VAL A 198 1.67 -8.30 9.51
N LEU A 199 0.75 -8.19 8.57
CA LEU A 199 0.99 -7.89 7.18
C LEU A 199 0.88 -6.39 6.94
N THR A 200 1.76 -5.85 6.09
CA THR A 200 1.68 -4.45 5.65
C THR A 200 1.62 -4.39 4.14
N THR A 201 0.91 -3.40 3.62
CA THR A 201 0.91 -3.10 2.18
C THR A 201 2.31 -2.88 1.62
N VAL A 202 3.17 -2.19 2.39
CA VAL A 202 4.57 -1.91 2.04
C VAL A 202 5.41 -3.17 1.89
N ASP A 203 5.49 -4.00 2.93
CA ASP A 203 6.40 -5.14 2.95
C ASP A 203 5.98 -6.18 1.90
N SER A 204 4.67 -6.37 1.74
CA SER A 204 4.12 -7.27 0.72
C SER A 204 4.44 -6.77 -0.69
N ALA A 205 4.33 -5.46 -0.94
CA ALA A 205 4.64 -4.86 -2.24
C ALA A 205 6.12 -5.02 -2.61
N VAL A 206 7.06 -4.80 -1.68
CA VAL A 206 8.50 -4.99 -1.93
C VAL A 206 8.81 -6.44 -2.31
N ARG A 207 8.28 -7.42 -1.55
CA ARG A 207 8.44 -8.85 -1.87
C ARG A 207 7.89 -9.19 -3.25
N ALA A 208 6.67 -8.72 -3.55
CA ALA A 208 6.01 -9.01 -4.82
C ALA A 208 6.74 -8.37 -6.02
N LEU A 209 7.25 -7.14 -5.88
CA LEU A 209 8.05 -6.50 -6.93
C LEU A 209 9.29 -7.31 -7.24
N ARG A 210 10.08 -7.64 -6.21
CA ARG A 210 11.32 -8.41 -6.37
C ARG A 210 11.06 -9.72 -7.12
N LEU A 211 10.07 -10.49 -6.67
CA LEU A 211 9.67 -11.75 -7.32
C LEU A 211 9.23 -11.56 -8.77
N ARG A 212 8.43 -10.53 -9.07
CA ARG A 212 7.91 -10.29 -10.43
C ARG A 212 8.98 -9.75 -11.37
N THR A 213 9.90 -8.90 -10.89
CA THR A 213 11.03 -8.41 -11.70
C THR A 213 12.03 -9.49 -12.01
N ASP A 214 12.32 -10.38 -11.06
CA ASP A 214 13.23 -11.52 -11.28
C ASP A 214 12.67 -12.50 -12.31
N ARG A 215 11.34 -12.62 -12.41
CA ARG A 215 10.66 -13.42 -13.44
C ARG A 215 10.65 -12.71 -14.80
N ALA A 216 10.43 -11.40 -14.84
CA ALA A 216 10.43 -10.63 -16.08
C ALA A 216 11.83 -10.52 -16.72
N ALA A 217 12.89 -10.70 -15.93
CA ALA A 217 14.27 -10.71 -16.41
C ALA A 217 14.73 -12.07 -16.99
N ARG A 218 13.90 -13.13 -16.91
CA ARG A 218 14.17 -14.47 -17.44
C ARG A 218 13.40 -14.71 -18.73
#